data_AF-A0A4C1ZAZ1-F1
#
_entry.id   AF-A0A4C1ZAZ1-F1
#
_cell.length_a   1.000
_cell.length_b   1.000
_cell.length_c   1.000
_cell.angle_alpha   90.00
_cell.angle_beta   90.00
_cell.angle_gamma   90.00
#
_symmetry.space_group_name_H-M   'P 1'
#
loop_
_entity.id
_entity.type
_entity.pdbx_description
1 polymer ?
#
loop_
_entity_poly.entity_id
_entity_poly.type
_entity_poly.pdbx_seq_one_letter_code
_entity_poly.pdbx_strand_id
1 'polypeptide(L)'
;MKEMLNHFKERHPNNCNISENNTVEINNVNINEDDRYLYLVPQGKFLFLLTVRLDTQKNMIYWSIQHIGSKSAAMQYIYEIHLGSLNNEKRKIVFTEQCFNDAIKADEVFNLAKCPMLSLDSLSTFIKNKKFSFQIYIKRLQPPNAKNKGNKNLTKDGQTSKNDNKPKFTPKPGPEKKYKNINQNN
;
A
#
# COMPACT_ATOMS: atom_id res chain seq x y z
N MET A 1 -0.52 12.92 -22.14
CA MET A 1 -1.30 11.93 -21.36
C MET A 1 -2.15 11.02 -22.26
N LYS A 2 -2.98 11.57 -23.18
CA LYS A 2 -3.73 10.77 -24.16
C LYS A 2 -2.83 9.92 -25.07
N GLU A 3 -1.72 10.48 -25.55
CA GLU A 3 -0.77 9.76 -26.42
C GLU A 3 -0.11 8.55 -25.73
N MET A 4 0.24 8.67 -24.45
CA MET A 4 0.87 7.58 -23.69
C MET A 4 -0.13 6.44 -23.41
N LEU A 5 -1.38 6.80 -23.11
CA LEU A 5 -2.46 5.84 -22.96
C LEU A 5 -2.75 5.13 -24.29
N ASN A 6 -2.74 5.85 -25.41
CA ASN A 6 -2.94 5.29 -26.74
C ASN A 6 -1.79 4.36 -27.13
N HIS A 7 -0.55 4.75 -26.90
CA HIS A 7 0.63 3.89 -27.13
C HIS A 7 0.52 2.57 -26.37
N PHE A 8 0.15 2.60 -25.09
CA PHE A 8 -0.05 1.39 -24.28
C PHE A 8 -1.23 0.55 -24.77
N LYS A 9 -2.34 1.17 -25.17
CA LYS A 9 -3.50 0.47 -25.73
C LYS A 9 -3.17 -0.21 -27.06
N GLU A 10 -2.37 0.42 -27.90
CA GLU A 10 -2.03 -0.06 -29.24
C GLU A 10 -0.93 -1.14 -29.21
N ARG A 11 0.11 -0.97 -28.38
CA ARG A 11 1.22 -1.94 -28.32
C ARG A 11 1.06 -3.03 -27.26
N HIS A 12 0.30 -2.77 -26.19
CA HIS A 12 0.13 -3.69 -25.07
C HIS A 12 -1.33 -3.73 -24.59
N PRO A 13 -2.29 -4.11 -25.45
CA PRO A 13 -3.72 -4.06 -25.14
C PRO A 13 -4.09 -4.88 -23.89
N ASN A 14 -3.41 -6.01 -23.66
CA ASN A 14 -3.61 -6.87 -22.49
C ASN A 14 -3.08 -6.26 -21.18
N ASN A 15 -2.26 -5.20 -21.27
CA ASN A 15 -1.59 -4.57 -20.14
C ASN A 15 -2.15 -3.17 -19.83
N CYS A 16 -3.21 -2.75 -20.54
CA CYS A 16 -3.77 -1.42 -20.42
C CYS A 16 -5.21 -1.46 -19.85
N ASN A 17 -5.49 -0.61 -18.86
CA ASN A 17 -6.79 -0.42 -18.19
C ASN A 17 -7.13 -1.40 -17.06
N ILE A 18 -6.20 -1.59 -16.12
CA ILE A 18 -6.59 -2.05 -14.78
C ILE A 18 -7.22 -0.85 -14.08
N SER A 19 -8.53 -0.87 -13.85
CA SER A 19 -9.22 0.14 -13.04
C SER A 19 -8.82 0.01 -11.56
N GLU A 20 -9.01 1.06 -10.77
CA GLU A 20 -8.58 1.16 -9.35
C GLU A 20 -9.13 0.07 -8.40
N ASN A 21 -10.04 -0.78 -8.86
CA ASN A 21 -10.60 -1.90 -8.10
C ASN A 21 -10.53 -3.23 -8.89
N ASN A 22 -9.73 -3.30 -9.95
CA ASN A 22 -9.69 -4.49 -10.78
C ASN A 22 -8.73 -5.54 -10.19
N THR A 23 -9.22 -6.78 -10.17
CA THR A 23 -8.38 -7.97 -10.02
C THR A 23 -7.49 -8.10 -11.26
N VAL A 24 -6.18 -8.12 -11.03
CA VAL A 24 -5.17 -8.45 -12.04
C VAL A 24 -4.99 -9.95 -12.03
N GLU A 25 -5.21 -10.61 -13.16
CA GLU A 25 -4.91 -12.03 -13.34
C GLU A 25 -3.63 -12.17 -14.17
N ILE A 26 -2.64 -12.89 -13.63
CA ILE A 26 -1.44 -13.28 -14.36
C ILE A 26 -1.58 -14.75 -14.72
N ASN A 27 -1.47 -15.03 -16.03
CA ASN A 27 -1.64 -16.34 -16.63
C ASN A 27 -0.30 -16.96 -17.00
N ASN A 28 -0.25 -18.29 -17.05
CA ASN A 28 0.94 -19.07 -17.43
C ASN A 28 2.18 -18.79 -16.56
N VAL A 29 1.96 -18.50 -15.27
CA VAL A 29 3.02 -18.20 -14.32
C VAL A 29 3.87 -19.43 -14.06
N ASN A 30 5.18 -19.26 -14.24
CA ASN A 30 6.20 -20.24 -13.92
C ASN A 30 7.14 -19.67 -12.87
N ILE A 31 7.12 -20.22 -11.65
CA ILE A 31 7.98 -19.75 -10.55
C ILE A 31 9.46 -20.12 -10.73
N ASN A 32 9.79 -20.87 -11.78
CA ASN A 32 11.16 -21.26 -12.12
C ASN A 32 11.74 -20.44 -13.28
N GLU A 33 11.01 -19.45 -13.79
CA GLU A 33 11.47 -18.55 -14.85
C GLU A 33 11.34 -17.10 -14.40
N ASP A 34 12.31 -16.28 -14.77
CA ASP A 34 12.23 -14.84 -14.58
C ASP A 34 11.15 -14.28 -15.52
N ASP A 35 10.28 -13.43 -14.97
CA ASP A 35 9.24 -12.79 -15.77
C ASP A 35 8.97 -11.37 -15.26
N ARG A 36 8.48 -10.51 -16.15
CA ARG A 36 8.19 -9.11 -15.86
C ARG A 36 6.91 -8.66 -16.54
N TYR A 37 5.99 -8.18 -15.72
CA TYR A 37 4.72 -7.63 -16.16
C TYR A 37 4.69 -6.13 -15.87
N LEU A 38 4.18 -5.36 -16.82
CA LEU A 38 4.06 -3.91 -16.72
C LEU A 38 2.66 -3.50 -17.12
N TYR A 39 1.98 -2.75 -16.24
CA TYR A 39 0.61 -2.30 -16.48
C TYR A 39 0.46 -0.81 -16.24
N LEU A 40 -0.43 -0.18 -17.03
CA LEU A 40 -0.81 1.21 -16.85
C LEU A 40 -2.16 1.30 -16.12
N VAL A 41 -2.16 1.96 -14.97
CA VAL A 41 -3.31 2.10 -14.05
C VAL A 41 -3.75 3.57 -14.02
N PRO A 42 -4.82 3.94 -14.74
CA PRO A 42 -5.38 5.28 -14.68
C PRO A 42 -6.25 5.48 -13.42
N GLN A 43 -6.07 6.60 -12.72
CA GLN A 43 -6.89 7.03 -11.58
C GLN A 43 -7.20 8.53 -11.73
N GLY A 44 -8.42 8.85 -12.19
CA GLY A 44 -8.82 10.20 -12.54
C GLY A 44 -7.89 10.83 -13.59
N LYS A 45 -7.18 11.89 -13.20
CA LYS A 45 -6.20 12.59 -14.06
C LYS A 45 -4.76 12.11 -13.89
N PHE A 46 -4.54 11.09 -13.08
CA PHE A 46 -3.22 10.56 -12.75
C PHE A 46 -3.03 9.20 -13.41
N LEU A 47 -1.79 8.91 -13.78
CA LEU A 47 -1.39 7.63 -14.34
C LEU A 47 -0.34 7.00 -13.43
N PHE A 48 -0.49 5.70 -13.20
CA PHE A 48 0.44 4.92 -12.42
C PHE A 48 0.95 3.72 -13.23
N LEU A 49 2.21 3.38 -13.07
CA LEU A 49 2.84 2.18 -13.62
C LEU A 49 2.95 1.13 -12.53
N LEU A 50 2.28 0.02 -12.72
CA LEU A 50 2.47 -1.19 -11.93
C LEU A 50 3.53 -2.06 -12.61
N THR A 51 4.62 -2.36 -11.92
CA THR A 51 5.58 -3.37 -12.34
C THR A 51 5.51 -4.56 -11.40
N VAL A 52 5.35 -5.76 -11.95
CA VAL A 52 5.48 -7.03 -11.25
C VAL A 52 6.71 -7.75 -11.81
N ARG A 53 7.60 -8.24 -10.95
CA ARG A 53 8.80 -8.97 -11.36
C ARG A 53 8.93 -10.26 -10.57
N LEU A 54 9.08 -11.38 -11.27
CA LEU A 54 9.54 -12.65 -10.70
C LEU A 54 11.04 -12.74 -10.92
N ASP A 55 11.78 -12.99 -9.85
CA ASP A 55 13.24 -13.11 -9.85
C ASP A 55 13.62 -14.44 -9.20
N THR A 56 13.96 -15.42 -10.02
CA THR A 56 14.31 -16.78 -9.63
C THR A 56 15.67 -16.84 -8.96
N GLN A 57 16.60 -15.95 -9.33
CA GLN A 57 17.92 -15.88 -8.71
C GLN A 57 17.83 -15.44 -7.25
N LYS A 58 16.93 -14.50 -6.95
CA LYS A 58 16.65 -14.03 -5.59
C LYS A 58 15.56 -14.85 -4.88
N ASN A 59 14.88 -15.75 -5.58
CA ASN A 59 13.70 -16.49 -5.11
C ASN A 59 12.58 -15.55 -4.61
N MET A 60 12.33 -14.43 -5.30
CA MET A 60 11.39 -13.40 -4.88
C MET A 60 10.49 -12.92 -6.02
N ILE A 61 9.25 -12.57 -5.68
CA ILE A 61 8.37 -11.73 -6.49
C ILE A 61 8.30 -10.33 -5.87
N TYR A 62 8.27 -9.31 -6.73
CA TYR A 62 8.18 -7.90 -6.37
C TYR A 62 6.99 -7.24 -7.04
N TRP A 63 6.37 -6.28 -6.36
CA TRP A 63 5.42 -5.35 -6.94
C TRP A 63 5.91 -3.93 -6.71
N SER A 64 5.74 -3.03 -7.67
CA SER A 64 5.91 -1.61 -7.45
C SER A 64 4.84 -0.83 -8.18
N ILE A 65 4.38 0.26 -7.58
CA ILE A 65 3.48 1.21 -8.21
C ILE A 65 4.14 2.58 -8.22
N GLN A 66 4.30 3.14 -9.40
CA GLN A 66 4.98 4.41 -9.63
C GLN A 66 4.04 5.40 -10.31
N HIS A 67 3.89 6.59 -9.73
CA HIS A 67 3.14 7.68 -10.34
C HIS A 67 3.95 8.34 -11.46
N ILE A 68 3.35 8.50 -12.63
CA ILE A 68 3.95 9.22 -13.75
C ILE A 68 3.80 10.73 -13.51
N GLY A 69 4.88 11.38 -13.08
CA GLY A 69 4.89 12.81 -12.79
C GLY A 69 5.79 13.21 -11.63
N SER A 70 5.43 14.28 -10.92
CA SER A 70 6.31 14.83 -9.86
C SER A 70 6.40 13.92 -8.63
N LYS A 71 7.56 13.95 -7.96
CA LYS A 71 7.79 13.29 -6.66
C LYS A 71 6.80 13.76 -5.60
N SER A 72 6.51 15.06 -5.53
CA SER A 72 5.54 15.62 -4.57
C SER A 72 4.13 15.07 -4.77
N ALA A 73 3.70 14.89 -6.03
CA ALA A 73 2.42 14.26 -6.32
C ALA A 73 2.42 12.78 -5.92
N ALA A 74 3.47 12.02 -6.26
CA ALA A 74 3.61 10.61 -5.91
C ALA A 74 3.51 10.36 -4.40
N MET A 75 4.17 11.21 -3.59
CA MET A 75 4.18 11.10 -2.13
C MET A 75 2.80 11.28 -1.49
N GLN A 76 1.81 11.84 -2.20
CA GLN A 76 0.44 11.97 -1.71
C GLN A 76 -0.36 10.67 -1.86
N TYR A 77 0.22 9.60 -2.42
CA TYR A 77 -0.48 8.35 -2.66
C TYR A 77 0.23 7.18 -1.96
N ILE A 78 -0.59 6.31 -1.40
CA ILE A 78 -0.20 4.95 -1.01
C ILE A 78 -0.91 3.97 -1.93
N TYR A 79 -0.37 2.77 -2.02
CA TYR A 79 -1.04 1.67 -2.69
C TYR A 79 -1.09 0.44 -1.79
N GLU A 80 -2.10 -0.40 -2.04
CA GLU A 80 -2.25 -1.69 -1.42
C GLU A 80 -2.25 -2.79 -2.48
N ILE A 81 -1.54 -3.88 -2.21
CA ILE A 81 -1.59 -5.11 -3.00
C ILE A 81 -2.26 -6.17 -2.15
N HIS A 82 -3.42 -6.63 -2.59
CA HIS A 82 -4.19 -7.68 -1.92
C HIS A 82 -4.03 -8.98 -2.71
N LEU A 83 -3.28 -9.91 -2.14
CA LEU A 83 -3.05 -11.24 -2.70
C LEU A 83 -3.95 -12.25 -1.98
N GLY A 84 -4.93 -12.80 -2.70
CA GLY A 84 -5.83 -13.84 -2.19
C GLY A 84 -5.52 -15.20 -2.83
N SER A 85 -5.58 -16.29 -2.07
CA SER A 85 -5.35 -17.63 -2.62
C SER A 85 -6.60 -18.16 -3.32
N LEU A 86 -6.45 -18.63 -4.55
CA LEU A 86 -7.51 -19.31 -5.32
C LEU A 86 -7.83 -20.73 -4.79
N ASN A 87 -7.02 -21.23 -3.86
CA ASN A 87 -7.17 -22.56 -3.24
C ASN A 87 -7.73 -22.46 -1.81
N ASN A 88 -7.57 -21.32 -1.15
CA ASN A 88 -8.00 -21.14 0.24
C ASN A 88 -8.40 -19.68 0.49
N GLU A 89 -9.70 -19.42 0.57
CA GLU A 89 -10.27 -18.08 0.79
C GLU A 89 -9.77 -17.40 2.07
N LYS A 90 -9.36 -18.17 3.08
CA LYS A 90 -8.82 -17.62 4.34
C LYS A 90 -7.39 -17.12 4.19
N ARG A 91 -6.65 -17.60 3.18
CA ARG A 91 -5.26 -17.21 2.95
C ARG A 91 -5.21 -15.94 2.11
N LYS A 92 -4.84 -14.86 2.77
CA LYS A 92 -4.70 -13.53 2.17
C LYS A 92 -3.45 -12.84 2.71
N ILE A 93 -2.81 -12.05 1.87
CA ILE A 93 -1.74 -11.13 2.24
C ILE A 93 -2.12 -9.75 1.71
N VAL A 94 -1.95 -8.74 2.53
CA VAL A 94 -2.14 -7.33 2.13
C VAL A 94 -0.86 -6.59 2.42
N PHE A 95 -0.30 -5.97 1.39
CA PHE A 95 0.80 -5.04 1.52
C PHE A 95 0.29 -3.62 1.40
N THR A 96 0.93 -2.68 2.08
CA THR A 96 0.65 -1.25 1.96
C THR A 96 1.96 -0.49 1.86
N GLU A 97 2.14 0.26 0.79
CA GLU A 97 3.39 0.99 0.53
C GLU A 97 3.14 2.37 -0.09
N GLN A 98 4.14 3.24 -0.01
CA GLN A 98 4.07 4.57 -0.64
C GLN A 98 4.39 4.50 -2.14
N CYS A 99 3.70 5.29 -2.95
CA CYS A 99 4.02 5.40 -4.37
C CYS A 99 5.35 6.14 -4.58
N PHE A 100 6.21 5.61 -5.46
CA PHE A 100 7.34 6.35 -6.01
C PHE A 100 6.91 7.17 -7.22
N ASN A 101 7.71 8.13 -7.66
CA ASN A 101 7.54 8.68 -9.00
C ASN A 101 8.36 7.88 -10.04
N ASP A 102 8.06 8.10 -11.30
CA ASP A 102 8.65 7.42 -12.45
C ASP A 102 10.12 7.80 -12.75
N ALA A 103 10.69 8.78 -12.06
CA ALA A 103 12.10 9.13 -12.21
C ALA A 103 13.07 8.08 -11.61
N ILE A 104 12.60 7.28 -10.66
CA ILE A 104 13.37 6.15 -10.09
C ILE A 104 12.96 4.90 -10.87
N LYS A 105 13.90 4.06 -11.30
CA LYS A 105 13.55 2.82 -12.00
C LYS A 105 12.96 1.80 -11.03
N ALA A 106 11.98 1.00 -11.47
CA ALA A 106 11.40 -0.06 -10.64
C ALA A 106 12.45 -1.02 -10.05
N ASP A 107 13.50 -1.35 -10.80
CA ASP A 107 14.58 -2.22 -10.31
C ASP A 107 15.37 -1.61 -9.14
N GLU A 108 15.50 -0.29 -9.09
CA GLU A 108 16.09 0.40 -7.93
C GLU A 108 15.15 0.33 -6.72
N VAL A 109 13.84 0.45 -6.93
CA VAL A 109 12.84 0.27 -5.87
C VAL A 109 12.92 -1.15 -5.29
N PHE A 110 13.05 -2.17 -6.15
CA PHE A 110 13.20 -3.57 -5.73
C PHE A 110 14.48 -3.79 -4.92
N ASN A 111 15.60 -3.25 -5.38
CA ASN A 111 16.89 -3.38 -4.69
C ASN A 111 16.91 -2.68 -3.32
N LEU A 112 16.16 -1.59 -3.17
CA LEU A 112 16.01 -0.88 -1.90
C LEU A 112 15.06 -1.57 -0.92
N ALA A 113 14.39 -2.66 -1.34
CA ALA A 113 13.40 -3.35 -0.54
C ALA A 113 12.24 -2.45 -0.06
N LYS A 114 11.94 -1.37 -0.79
CA LYS A 114 10.88 -0.39 -0.45
C LYS A 114 9.59 -0.67 -1.22
N CYS A 115 9.21 -1.93 -1.30
CA CYS A 115 8.03 -2.35 -2.03
C CYS A 115 7.51 -3.69 -1.51
N PRO A 116 6.27 -4.07 -1.83
CA PRO A 116 5.78 -5.41 -1.57
C PRO A 116 6.69 -6.44 -2.21
N MET A 117 7.04 -7.46 -1.44
CA MET A 117 7.81 -8.59 -1.91
C MET A 117 7.40 -9.87 -1.17
N LEU A 118 7.52 -11.00 -1.83
CA LEU A 118 7.17 -12.31 -1.30
C LEU A 118 8.13 -13.35 -1.88
N SER A 119 8.49 -14.40 -1.12
CA SER A 119 9.27 -15.49 -1.70
C SER A 119 8.46 -16.26 -2.74
N LEU A 120 9.09 -16.83 -3.77
CA LEU A 120 8.37 -17.62 -4.77
C LEU A 120 7.76 -18.88 -4.16
N ASP A 121 8.41 -19.46 -3.14
CA ASP A 121 7.85 -20.55 -2.33
C ASP A 121 6.52 -20.15 -1.68
N SER A 122 6.44 -18.96 -1.10
CA SER A 122 5.20 -18.47 -0.50
C SER A 122 4.15 -18.15 -1.58
N LEU A 123 4.58 -17.54 -2.69
CA LEU A 123 3.73 -17.25 -3.85
C LEU A 123 3.08 -18.51 -4.42
N SER A 124 3.80 -19.64 -4.42
CA SER A 124 3.30 -20.93 -4.94
C SER A 124 1.95 -21.33 -4.33
N THR A 125 1.70 -20.95 -3.07
CA THR A 125 0.46 -21.25 -2.35
C THR A 125 -0.75 -20.39 -2.78
N PHE A 126 -0.50 -19.35 -3.57
CA PHE A 126 -1.49 -18.49 -4.20
C PHE A 126 -1.71 -18.83 -5.68
N ILE A 127 -0.88 -19.70 -6.26
CA ILE A 127 -0.98 -20.13 -7.65
C ILE A 127 -1.93 -21.33 -7.77
N LYS A 128 -2.83 -21.28 -8.75
CA LYS A 128 -3.71 -22.38 -9.15
C LYS A 128 -3.73 -22.46 -10.67
N ASN A 129 -3.48 -23.65 -11.24
CA ASN A 129 -3.48 -23.87 -12.68
C ASN A 129 -2.55 -22.90 -13.45
N LYS A 130 -1.34 -22.63 -12.91
CA LYS A 130 -0.40 -21.63 -13.44
C LYS A 130 -0.96 -20.21 -13.52
N LYS A 131 -1.93 -19.89 -12.67
CA LYS A 131 -2.52 -18.55 -12.55
C LYS A 131 -2.45 -18.06 -11.12
N PHE A 132 -2.21 -16.78 -10.93
CA PHE A 132 -2.55 -16.11 -9.66
C PHE A 132 -3.16 -14.75 -9.96
N SER A 133 -3.86 -14.22 -8.96
CA SER A 133 -4.53 -12.94 -9.08
C SER A 133 -4.32 -12.09 -7.84
N PHE A 134 -4.26 -10.79 -8.03
CA PHE A 134 -4.18 -9.82 -6.94
C PHE A 134 -5.01 -8.59 -7.27
N GLN A 135 -5.48 -7.90 -6.23
CA GLN A 135 -6.16 -6.62 -6.36
C GLN A 135 -5.22 -5.50 -5.97
N ILE A 136 -5.47 -4.32 -6.55
CA ILE A 136 -4.68 -3.12 -6.31
C ILE A 136 -5.64 -2.04 -5.87
N TYR A 137 -5.27 -1.29 -4.83
CA TYR A 137 -5.99 -0.10 -4.41
C TYR A 137 -4.99 1.05 -4.29
N ILE A 138 -5.21 2.15 -5.00
CA ILE A 138 -4.37 3.35 -4.90
C ILE A 138 -5.16 4.43 -4.18
N LYS A 139 -4.66 4.85 -3.01
CA LYS A 139 -5.38 5.78 -2.11
C LYS A 139 -4.59 7.07 -1.95
N ARG A 140 -5.28 8.20 -2.09
CA ARG A 140 -4.70 9.50 -1.76
C ARG A 140 -4.66 9.68 -0.25
N LEU A 141 -3.50 9.97 0.30
CA LEU A 141 -3.33 10.40 1.67
C LEU A 141 -4.06 11.74 1.85
N GLN A 142 -5.05 11.77 2.74
CA GLN A 142 -5.67 13.03 3.09
C GLN A 142 -4.66 13.90 3.84
N PRO A 143 -4.60 15.22 3.57
CA PRO A 143 -3.81 16.11 4.41
C PRO A 143 -4.32 16.00 5.86
N PRO A 144 -3.44 16.03 6.87
CA PRO A 144 -3.79 15.81 8.29
C PRO A 144 -4.93 16.69 8.85
N ASN A 145 -5.32 17.76 8.16
CA ASN A 145 -6.25 18.78 8.63
C ASN A 145 -7.65 18.75 7.96
N ALA A 146 -8.04 17.67 7.29
CA ALA A 146 -9.37 17.58 6.65
C ALA A 146 -10.53 17.23 7.60
N LYS A 147 -10.31 17.18 8.93
CA LYS A 147 -11.39 17.07 9.93
C LYS A 147 -11.58 18.41 10.64
N ASN A 148 -12.57 19.19 10.21
CA ASN A 148 -13.49 19.97 11.06
C ASN A 148 -14.14 21.11 10.26
N LYS A 149 -15.26 20.82 9.59
CA LYS A 149 -16.34 21.82 9.41
C LYS A 149 -17.69 21.10 9.43
N GLY A 150 -18.50 21.44 10.44
CA GLY A 150 -19.96 21.37 10.33
C GLY A 150 -20.67 20.25 11.09
N ASN A 151 -20.81 20.41 12.41
CA ASN A 151 -22.13 20.42 13.05
C ASN A 151 -22.02 20.93 14.50
N LYS A 152 -21.86 22.24 14.65
CA LYS A 152 -22.33 22.95 15.85
C LYS A 152 -23.77 23.35 15.56
N ASN A 153 -24.72 22.49 15.88
CA ASN A 153 -26.08 22.96 16.09
C ASN A 153 -26.09 23.78 17.38
N LEU A 154 -26.43 25.05 17.23
CA LEU A 154 -26.70 25.97 18.30
C LEU A 154 -27.88 25.44 19.13
N THR A 155 -27.62 25.08 20.38
CA THR A 155 -28.66 25.10 21.41
C THR A 155 -28.81 26.55 21.88
N LYS A 156 -29.95 27.14 21.55
CA LYS A 156 -30.42 28.41 22.13
C LYS A 156 -30.69 28.23 23.63
N ASP A 157 -30.02 29.08 24.41
CA ASP A 157 -30.46 29.81 25.58
C ASP A 157 -31.56 29.20 26.48
N GLY A 158 -31.14 28.91 27.72
CA GLY A 158 -31.99 28.74 28.89
C GLY A 158 -31.13 28.75 30.17
N GLN A 159 -31.04 29.93 30.80
CA GLN A 159 -30.56 30.23 32.17
C GLN A 159 -30.93 29.14 33.20
N THR A 160 -30.25 28.86 34.33
CA THR A 160 -29.39 29.57 35.30
C THR A 160 -28.81 28.46 36.22
N SER A 161 -27.61 28.53 36.79
CA SER A 161 -27.40 28.94 38.20
C SER A 161 -26.01 28.49 38.67
N LYS A 162 -25.43 29.28 39.56
CA LYS A 162 -24.19 29.09 40.33
C LYS A 162 -24.14 27.75 41.07
N ASN A 163 -22.97 27.12 41.18
CA ASN A 163 -22.32 26.92 42.48
C ASN A 163 -20.92 26.32 42.37
N ASP A 164 -20.04 26.90 43.17
CA ASP A 164 -18.71 26.41 43.51
C ASP A 164 -18.76 25.00 44.10
N ASN A 165 -17.86 24.11 43.66
CA ASN A 165 -17.05 23.30 44.56
C ASN A 165 -15.98 22.51 43.81
N LYS A 166 -14.73 22.89 44.08
CA LYS A 166 -13.50 22.17 43.78
C LYS A 166 -13.39 20.98 44.74
N PRO A 167 -12.98 19.79 44.27
CA PRO A 167 -11.82 19.19 44.93
C PRO A 167 -10.71 18.86 43.92
N LYS A 168 -9.50 19.34 44.23
CA LYS A 168 -8.25 18.90 43.61
C LYS A 168 -8.01 17.43 43.99
N PHE A 169 -7.93 16.53 43.01
CA PHE A 169 -7.25 15.25 43.17
C PHE A 169 -6.01 15.24 42.28
N THR A 170 -4.85 15.37 42.91
CA THR A 170 -3.54 15.09 42.31
C THR A 170 -3.18 13.63 42.56
N PRO A 171 -2.97 12.79 41.53
CA PRO A 171 -2.35 11.48 41.72
C PRO A 171 -0.84 11.65 41.99
N LYS A 172 -0.35 11.07 43.08
CA LYS A 172 1.08 10.98 43.42
C LYS A 172 1.83 10.13 42.38
N PRO A 173 3.06 10.50 41.99
CA PRO A 173 3.93 9.65 41.18
C PRO A 173 4.42 8.44 42.01
N GLY A 174 4.19 7.24 41.47
CA GLY A 174 4.72 5.99 42.02
C GLY A 174 6.21 5.82 41.69
N PRO A 175 6.96 5.04 42.51
CA PRO A 175 8.42 4.98 42.42
C PRO A 175 8.92 4.18 41.21
N GLU A 176 9.93 4.74 40.54
CA GLU A 176 10.73 4.13 39.48
C GLU A 176 11.36 2.80 39.94
N LYS A 177 11.11 1.72 39.18
CA LYS A 177 11.89 0.48 39.31
C LYS A 177 13.16 0.60 38.47
N LYS A 178 14.31 0.72 39.15
CA LYS A 178 15.64 0.55 38.55
C LYS A 178 15.86 -0.93 38.23
N TYR A 179 16.06 -1.26 36.96
CA TYR A 179 16.54 -2.58 36.54
C TYR A 179 18.04 -2.70 36.87
N LYS A 180 18.41 -3.76 37.61
CA LYS A 180 19.80 -4.18 37.78
C LYS A 180 20.19 -5.05 36.59
N ASN A 181 21.28 -4.67 35.91
CA ASN A 181 22.00 -5.52 34.96
C ASN A 181 22.57 -6.74 35.69
N ILE A 182 22.29 -7.93 35.17
CA ILE A 182 22.99 -9.17 35.56
C ILE A 182 23.94 -9.49 34.41
N ASN A 183 25.24 -9.32 34.68
CA ASN A 183 26.31 -9.88 33.86
C ASN A 183 26.24 -11.41 33.97
N GLN A 184 26.16 -12.10 32.84
CA GLN A 184 26.44 -13.53 32.74
C GLN A 184 27.90 -13.71 32.33
N ASN A 185 28.70 -14.21 33.27
CA ASN A 185 29.87 -15.02 32.97
C ASN A 185 29.41 -16.49 33.00
N ASN A 186 29.48 -17.16 31.86
CA ASN A 186 30.00 -18.51 31.66
C ASN A 186 29.78 -18.93 30.21
#